data_AF-A6DU16-F1
#
_entry.id   AF-A6DU16-F1
#
_cell.length_a   1.000
_cell.length_b   1.000
_cell.length_c   1.000
_cell.angle_alpha   90.00
_cell.angle_beta   90.00
_cell.angle_gamma   90.00
#
_symmetry.space_group_name_H-M   'P 1'
#
loop_
_entity.id
_entity.type
_entity.pdbx_description
1 polymer ?
#
loop_
_entity_poly.entity_id
_entity_poly.type
_entity_poly.pdbx_seq_one_letter_code
_entity_poly.pdbx_strand_id
1 'polypeptide(L)'
;MNTTLAFLGTPEIIMIVVAVLLIFGPKKIPQLARSLGKAKREFNEAKSAFNDAVDEEESKEEPKKIAPPAEEDIVTDEKPTAKEEEKEKAKSESK
;
A
#
# COMPACT_ATOMS: atom_id res chain seq x y z
N MET A 1 15.94 -31.34 -11.66
CA MET A 1 16.49 -30.13 -12.32
C MET A 1 15.61 -28.95 -11.94
N ASN A 2 15.79 -28.46 -10.74
CA ASN A 2 14.91 -27.47 -10.07
C ASN A 2 15.74 -26.52 -9.18
N THR A 3 17.05 -26.66 -9.20
CA THR A 3 17.98 -25.79 -8.47
C THR A 3 18.00 -24.38 -9.06
N THR A 4 17.85 -24.22 -10.38
CA THR A 4 17.90 -22.92 -11.08
C THR A 4 16.74 -21.97 -10.74
N LEU A 5 15.53 -22.47 -10.43
CA LEU A 5 14.41 -21.62 -10.01
C LEU A 5 14.48 -21.20 -8.54
N ALA A 6 15.07 -22.03 -7.67
CA ALA A 6 15.24 -21.72 -6.27
C ALA A 6 16.25 -20.57 -6.04
N PHE A 7 17.18 -20.34 -6.97
CA PHE A 7 18.17 -19.25 -6.88
C PHE A 7 17.62 -17.86 -7.19
N LEU A 8 16.47 -17.73 -7.89
CA LEU A 8 15.96 -16.44 -8.42
C LEU A 8 15.17 -15.57 -7.43
N GLY A 9 15.37 -15.71 -6.12
CA GLY A 9 14.68 -14.82 -5.18
C GLY A 9 15.33 -14.76 -3.81
N THR A 10 15.30 -15.88 -3.09
CA THR A 10 15.74 -15.90 -1.68
C THR A 10 17.24 -16.10 -1.50
N PRO A 11 17.92 -17.02 -2.23
CA PRO A 11 19.34 -17.29 -2.00
C PRO A 11 20.25 -16.12 -2.36
N GLU A 12 19.95 -15.40 -3.44
CA GLU A 12 20.75 -14.26 -3.88
C GLU A 12 20.66 -13.10 -2.89
N ILE A 13 19.46 -12.82 -2.36
CA ILE A 13 19.28 -11.85 -1.28
C ILE A 13 20.06 -12.28 -0.03
N ILE A 14 20.01 -13.55 0.35
CA ILE A 14 20.78 -14.06 1.49
C ILE A 14 22.29 -13.88 1.27
N MET A 15 22.78 -14.15 0.06
CA MET A 15 24.20 -13.98 -0.28
C MET A 15 24.64 -12.52 -0.15
N ILE A 16 23.82 -11.58 -0.64
CA ILE A 16 24.06 -10.13 -0.52
C ILE A 16 24.04 -9.71 0.95
N VAL A 17 23.04 -10.15 1.73
CA VAL A 17 22.95 -9.86 3.15
C VAL A 17 24.19 -10.38 3.88
N VAL A 18 24.63 -11.61 3.60
CA VAL A 18 25.85 -12.17 4.19
C VAL A 18 27.08 -11.33 3.83
N ALA A 19 27.24 -10.91 2.57
CA ALA A 19 28.35 -10.05 2.15
C ALA A 19 28.36 -8.70 2.90
N VAL A 20 27.20 -8.05 3.01
CA VAL A 20 27.02 -6.81 3.79
C VAL A 20 27.31 -7.05 5.27
N LEU A 21 26.86 -8.16 5.83
CA LEU A 21 27.11 -8.54 7.22
C LEU A 21 28.58 -8.85 7.50
N LEU A 22 29.37 -9.30 6.52
CA LEU A 22 30.81 -9.47 6.70
C LEU A 22 31.53 -8.11 6.77
N ILE A 23 31.11 -7.13 5.97
CA ILE A 23 31.70 -5.79 5.96
C ILE A 23 31.31 -5.01 7.22
N PHE A 24 30.02 -4.97 7.56
CA PHE A 24 29.51 -4.18 8.67
C PHE A 24 29.45 -4.96 9.99
N GLY A 25 29.37 -6.27 9.95
CA GLY A 25 29.21 -7.14 11.11
C GLY A 25 27.74 -7.41 11.49
N PRO A 26 27.43 -8.61 12.03
CA PRO A 26 26.05 -9.01 12.41
C PRO A 26 25.47 -8.18 13.56
N LYS A 27 26.32 -7.49 14.34
CA LYS A 27 25.87 -6.63 15.44
C LYS A 27 25.40 -5.25 14.97
N LYS A 28 25.79 -4.79 13.77
CA LYS A 28 25.44 -3.44 13.28
C LYS A 28 23.98 -3.34 12.84
N ILE A 29 23.47 -4.31 12.10
CA ILE A 29 22.06 -4.32 11.66
C ILE A 29 21.07 -4.19 12.85
N PRO A 30 21.13 -5.02 13.92
CA PRO A 30 20.21 -4.88 15.05
C PRO A 30 20.47 -3.60 15.84
N GLN A 31 21.70 -3.10 15.89
CA GLN A 31 22.02 -1.83 16.53
C GLN A 31 21.35 -0.65 15.79
N LEU A 32 21.47 -0.61 14.46
CA LEU A 32 20.83 0.40 13.61
C LEU A 32 19.30 0.30 13.67
N ALA A 33 18.74 -0.92 13.63
CA ALA A 33 17.30 -1.12 13.75
C ALA A 33 16.76 -0.61 15.10
N ARG A 34 17.50 -0.85 16.20
CA ARG A 34 17.14 -0.36 17.54
C ARG A 34 17.20 1.17 17.61
N SER A 35 18.23 1.82 17.06
CA SER A 35 18.33 3.29 17.07
C SER A 35 17.26 3.93 16.19
N LEU A 36 17.00 3.37 15.00
CA LEU A 36 15.95 3.84 14.10
C LEU A 36 14.56 3.64 14.71
N GLY A 37 14.34 2.53 15.41
CA GLY A 37 13.08 2.26 16.11
C GLY A 37 12.81 3.25 17.24
N LYS A 38 13.83 3.61 18.03
CA LYS A 38 13.73 4.68 19.03
C LYS A 38 13.42 6.02 18.40
N ALA A 39 14.17 6.41 17.36
CA ALA A 39 13.93 7.64 16.62
C ALA A 39 12.50 7.71 16.04
N LYS A 40 11.99 6.61 15.46
CA LYS A 40 10.62 6.54 14.95
C LYS A 40 9.58 6.71 16.07
N ARG A 41 9.82 6.12 17.24
CA ARG A 41 8.92 6.25 18.41
C ARG A 41 8.87 7.69 18.90
N GLU A 42 10.03 8.29 19.15
CA GLU A 42 10.14 9.68 19.61
C GLU A 42 9.57 10.66 18.59
N PHE A 43 9.81 10.42 17.29
CA PHE A 43 9.23 11.20 16.21
C PHE A 43 7.70 11.11 16.18
N ASN A 44 7.14 9.90 16.34
CA ASN A 44 5.69 9.72 16.39
C ASN A 44 5.07 10.39 17.62
N GLU A 45 5.73 10.30 18.78
CA GLU A 45 5.28 10.92 20.03
C GLU A 45 5.27 12.46 19.93
N ALA A 46 6.35 13.04 19.37
CA ALA A 46 6.42 14.47 19.09
C ALA A 46 5.36 14.90 18.05
N LYS A 47 5.12 14.08 17.03
CA LYS A 47 4.09 14.35 16.02
C LYS A 47 2.68 14.34 16.63
N SER A 48 2.39 13.36 17.50
CA SER A 48 1.11 13.31 18.22
C SER A 48 0.92 14.53 19.11
N ALA A 49 1.92 14.88 19.92
CA ALA A 49 1.86 16.06 20.78
C ALA A 49 1.69 17.37 19.98
N PHE A 50 2.31 17.46 18.79
CA PHE A 50 2.13 18.61 17.91
C PHE A 50 0.70 18.69 17.35
N ASN A 51 0.13 17.57 16.92
CA ASN A 51 -1.26 17.55 16.44
C ASN A 51 -2.24 17.91 17.57
N ASP A 52 -2.05 17.35 18.76
CA ASP A 52 -2.90 17.65 19.92
C ASP A 52 -2.83 19.15 20.29
N ALA A 53 -1.64 19.75 20.22
CA ALA A 53 -1.47 21.19 20.46
C ALA A 53 -2.11 22.07 19.37
N VAL A 54 -2.08 21.62 18.11
CA VAL A 54 -2.75 22.33 17.01
C VAL A 54 -4.27 22.22 17.13
N ASP A 55 -4.79 21.05 17.51
CA ASP A 55 -6.23 20.84 17.72
C ASP A 55 -6.75 21.62 18.96
N GLU A 56 -5.94 21.76 20.02
CA GLU A 56 -6.29 22.56 21.21
C GLU A 56 -6.32 24.08 20.93
N GLU A 57 -5.50 24.58 20.00
CA GLU A 57 -5.56 25.99 19.58
C GLU A 57 -6.75 26.28 18.64
N GLU A 58 -7.23 25.28 17.89
CA GLU A 58 -8.44 25.40 17.07
C GLU A 58 -9.73 25.27 17.91
N SER A 59 -9.70 24.56 19.05
CA SER A 59 -10.86 24.34 19.92
C SER A 59 -11.29 25.54 20.79
N LYS A 60 -10.54 26.67 20.80
CA LYS A 60 -10.99 27.92 21.44
C LYS A 60 -11.96 28.76 20.59
N GLU A 61 -12.24 28.35 19.35
CA GLU A 61 -13.30 28.92 18.52
C GLU A 61 -14.31 27.84 18.11
N GLU A 62 -15.26 27.50 18.98
CA GLU A 62 -16.46 26.75 18.56
C GLU A 62 -17.62 27.70 18.18
N PRO A 63 -18.63 27.30 17.37
CA PRO A 63 -18.82 25.98 16.74
C PRO A 63 -19.18 26.04 15.24
N LYS A 64 -18.93 24.97 14.48
CA LYS A 64 -19.90 24.46 13.50
C LYS A 64 -19.55 23.05 13.03
N LYS A 65 -20.33 22.11 13.56
CA LYS A 65 -20.69 20.85 12.93
C LYS A 65 -21.08 21.11 11.47
N ILE A 66 -20.18 20.82 10.53
CA ILE A 66 -20.55 20.58 9.13
C ILE A 66 -20.35 19.08 8.93
N ALA A 67 -21.45 18.34 9.05
CA ALA A 67 -21.49 16.98 8.54
C ALA A 67 -21.23 17.05 7.03
N PRO A 68 -20.28 16.29 6.46
CA PRO A 68 -20.28 16.10 5.02
C PRO A 68 -21.59 15.38 4.65
N PRO A 69 -22.41 15.93 3.75
CA PRO A 69 -23.55 15.20 3.22
C PRO A 69 -23.01 13.94 2.54
N ALA A 70 -23.49 12.80 3.01
CA ALA A 70 -23.36 11.56 2.28
C ALA A 70 -24.09 11.71 0.94
N GLU A 71 -23.40 11.25 -0.11
CA GLU A 71 -23.94 10.80 -1.41
C GLU A 71 -24.46 11.87 -2.37
N GLU A 72 -23.72 12.08 -3.47
CA GLU A 72 -24.30 12.19 -4.81
C GLU A 72 -23.23 11.90 -5.89
N ASP A 73 -23.45 10.76 -6.57
CA ASP A 73 -23.11 10.41 -7.96
C ASP A 73 -22.05 11.21 -8.73
N ILE A 74 -20.97 10.52 -9.08
CA ILE A 74 -20.32 10.66 -10.40
C ILE A 74 -20.01 9.28 -10.98
N VAL A 75 -21.07 8.53 -11.32
CA VAL A 75 -21.00 7.63 -12.48
C VAL A 75 -21.30 8.50 -13.70
N THR A 76 -20.25 9.03 -14.33
CA THR A 76 -20.37 9.54 -15.70
C THR A 76 -20.32 8.34 -16.65
N ASP A 77 -21.51 7.79 -16.91
CA ASP A 77 -21.83 7.01 -18.09
C ASP A 77 -22.37 7.97 -19.16
N GLU A 78 -21.60 8.18 -20.23
CA GLU A 78 -22.02 8.57 -21.58
C GLU A 78 -20.81 8.25 -22.47
N LYS A 79 -20.87 7.46 -23.55
CA LYS A 79 -21.91 7.33 -24.58
C LYS A 79 -21.50 6.20 -25.57
N PRO A 80 -22.30 5.82 -26.58
CA PRO A 80 -22.89 4.50 -26.74
C PRO A 80 -22.38 3.78 -28.00
N THR A 81 -22.73 2.50 -28.20
CA THR A 81 -23.33 2.02 -29.46
C THR A 81 -23.93 0.64 -29.19
N ALA A 82 -25.24 0.59 -29.38
CA ALA A 82 -26.08 -0.59 -29.31
C ALA A 82 -25.98 -1.44 -30.59
N LYS A 83 -26.60 -2.62 -30.49
CA LYS A 83 -27.39 -3.32 -31.51
C LYS A 83 -26.67 -4.48 -32.23
N GLU A 84 -26.83 -5.72 -31.76
CA GLU A 84 -27.97 -6.63 -32.07
C GLU A 84 -27.79 -7.27 -33.45
N GLU A 85 -27.17 -8.46 -33.47
CA GLU A 85 -27.38 -9.48 -34.50
C GLU A 85 -27.82 -10.77 -33.78
N GLU A 86 -29.13 -10.97 -33.75
CA GLU A 86 -29.76 -12.26 -33.54
C GLU A 86 -29.72 -13.04 -34.87
N LYS A 87 -29.51 -14.37 -34.77
CA LYS A 87 -29.98 -15.40 -35.71
C LYS A 87 -29.07 -15.70 -36.91
N GLU A 88 -28.33 -16.83 -36.85
CA GLU A 88 -28.42 -17.93 -37.83
C GLU A 88 -27.39 -19.04 -37.52
N LYS A 89 -27.85 -20.19 -37.00
CA LYS A 89 -27.43 -21.58 -37.32
C LYS A 89 -27.65 -22.52 -36.13
N ALA A 90 -28.89 -22.96 -36.01
CA ALA A 90 -29.15 -24.32 -35.58
C ALA A 90 -29.01 -25.26 -36.80
N LYS A 91 -28.28 -26.36 -36.61
CA LYS A 91 -28.60 -27.71 -37.15
C LYS A 91 -28.27 -28.03 -38.62
N SER A 92 -27.00 -28.39 -38.89
CA SER A 92 -26.56 -29.57 -39.66
C SER A 92 -25.03 -29.58 -39.57
N GLU A 93 -24.35 -30.58 -39.00
CA GLU A 93 -24.13 -31.86 -39.67
C GLU A 93 -24.14 -33.00 -38.66
N SER A 94 -24.95 -34.00 -39.00
CA SER A 94 -24.77 -35.38 -38.59
C SER A 94 -23.76 -36.00 -39.55
N LYS A 95 -22.62 -36.47 -39.05
CA LYS A 95 -22.05 -37.74 -39.49
C LYS A 95 -21.18 -38.34 -38.39
#